data_AF-A0A917FD64-F1
#
_entry.id   AF-A0A917FD64-F1
#
_cell.length_a   1.000
_cell.length_b   1.000
_cell.length_c   1.000
_cell.angle_alpha   90.00
_cell.angle_beta   90.00
_cell.angle_gamma   90.00
#
_symmetry.space_group_name_H-M   'P 1'
#
loop_
_entity.id
_entity.type
_entity.pdbx_description
1 polymer ?
#
loop_
_entity_poly.entity_id
_entity_poly.type
_entity_poly.pdbx_seq_one_letter_code
_entity_poly.pdbx_strand_id
1 'polypeptide(L)'
;MKLKKILAPILSLVIAVSFSTSAFAESPANVTNEDTRYHLEDSVFDENNEVIGTKITDTVVQTIDEAEGKKTILIEDIKYKFTENSEKYENVFRDEQKTTEILITDNGEYYLNDQKLSEEFLNAEILGTSDQVQARAVESGGYYWATHYTNSGQSSASIFYCEAYSDTNFFMDPGYATLPKVIMWQSPSPGLSDFKMYANNVASARANIDTGMAALGASGAAAITPIWIIGAIGVSASAYAVWSNSVAGHQQMTNAYNLLYNLGGTIIH
;
A
#
# COMPACT_ATOMS: atom_id res chain seq x y z
N MET A 1 -21.98 36.60 -26.37
CA MET A 1 -20.59 36.67 -26.87
C MET A 1 -19.64 36.96 -25.70
N LYS A 2 -19.11 35.92 -25.03
CA LYS A 2 -17.97 36.01 -24.10
C LYS A 2 -17.22 34.66 -24.13
N LEU A 3 -15.90 34.77 -24.03
CA LEU A 3 -14.83 33.88 -24.48
C LEU A 3 -14.91 32.40 -24.07
N LYS A 4 -14.63 31.53 -25.05
CA LYS A 4 -14.06 30.19 -24.85
C LYS A 4 -12.69 30.33 -24.18
N LYS A 5 -12.48 29.67 -23.04
CA LYS A 5 -11.13 29.42 -22.51
C LYS A 5 -10.72 28.02 -22.93
N ILE A 6 -9.81 28.00 -23.91
CA ILE A 6 -9.04 26.85 -24.34
C ILE A 6 -8.01 26.59 -23.24
N LEU A 7 -7.98 25.37 -22.71
CA LEU A 7 -6.92 24.89 -21.82
C LEU A 7 -6.64 23.42 -22.11
N ALA A 8 -5.93 23.22 -23.21
CA ALA A 8 -4.99 22.14 -23.48
C ALA A 8 -4.04 22.71 -24.55
N PRO A 9 -2.74 22.33 -24.64
CA PRO A 9 -2.06 21.20 -23.99
C PRO A 9 -0.67 21.56 -23.40
N ILE A 10 -0.32 21.06 -22.22
CA ILE A 10 1.09 20.95 -21.81
C ILE A 10 1.28 19.66 -21.04
N LEU A 11 1.71 18.60 -21.73
CA LEU A 11 2.75 17.70 -21.22
C LEU A 11 3.38 16.89 -22.36
N SER A 12 3.93 17.58 -23.35
CA SER A 12 5.00 17.05 -24.19
C SER A 12 6.33 17.27 -23.47
N LEU A 13 6.73 16.31 -22.64
CA LEU A 13 8.12 16.20 -22.19
C LEU A 13 8.49 14.73 -22.04
N VAL A 14 8.82 14.11 -23.18
CA VAL A 14 9.63 12.89 -23.21
C VAL A 14 11.03 13.30 -22.76
N ILE A 15 11.33 13.12 -21.48
CA ILE A 15 12.72 13.09 -20.99
C ILE A 15 13.12 11.62 -20.90
N ALA A 16 13.76 11.13 -21.94
CA ALA A 16 14.57 9.91 -21.86
C ALA A 16 15.81 10.25 -21.04
N VAL A 17 15.77 9.95 -19.74
CA VAL A 17 16.96 9.92 -18.88
C VAL A 17 17.26 8.46 -18.59
N SER A 18 18.17 7.92 -19.39
CA SER A 18 18.81 6.64 -19.18
C SER A 18 19.89 6.80 -18.11
N PHE A 19 19.55 6.49 -16.85
CA PHE A 19 20.56 6.10 -15.88
C PHE A 19 20.59 4.57 -15.79
N SER A 20 21.57 4.01 -16.48
CA SER A 20 21.96 2.62 -16.41
C SER A 20 22.48 2.28 -15.02
N THR A 21 21.68 1.57 -14.23
CA THR A 21 22.21 0.51 -13.38
C THR A 21 21.86 -0.82 -14.05
N SER A 22 22.89 -1.62 -14.27
CA SER A 22 22.88 -2.79 -15.14
C SER A 22 22.07 -3.94 -14.54
N ALA A 23 20.81 -4.10 -14.98
CA ALA A 23 20.06 -5.35 -14.86
C ALA A 23 19.12 -5.66 -16.04
N PHE A 24 18.91 -4.74 -17.00
CA PHE A 24 18.02 -4.98 -18.14
C PHE A 24 18.65 -4.45 -19.42
N ALA A 25 18.96 -5.36 -20.36
CA ALA A 25 19.43 -5.04 -21.70
C ALA A 25 18.24 -4.95 -22.67
N GLU A 26 18.30 -3.93 -23.53
CA GLU A 26 17.30 -3.48 -24.52
C GLU A 26 16.95 -4.50 -25.62
N SER A 27 15.80 -4.28 -26.27
CA SER A 27 15.76 -4.16 -27.74
C SER A 27 14.66 -3.18 -28.18
N PRO A 28 14.81 -2.44 -29.30
CA PRO A 28 13.99 -1.28 -29.64
C PRO A 28 12.79 -1.57 -30.57
N ALA A 29 11.74 -0.76 -30.39
CA ALA A 29 10.69 -0.36 -31.34
C ALA A 29 10.04 -1.42 -32.25
N ASN A 30 8.98 -2.04 -31.73
CA ASN A 30 7.71 -2.27 -32.42
C ASN A 30 6.60 -2.20 -31.36
N VAL A 31 5.68 -1.25 -31.46
CA VAL A 31 4.52 -1.15 -30.54
C VAL A 31 3.52 -2.24 -30.93
N THR A 32 3.79 -3.46 -30.51
CA THR A 32 2.75 -4.39 -30.08
C THR A 32 2.34 -3.97 -28.67
N ASN A 33 1.06 -4.06 -28.32
CA ASN A 33 0.59 -3.92 -26.93
C ASN A 33 1.25 -5.03 -26.11
N GLU A 34 2.49 -4.82 -25.66
CA GLU A 34 3.19 -5.73 -24.79
C GLU A 34 2.68 -5.49 -23.37
N ASP A 35 2.10 -6.52 -22.79
CA ASP A 35 1.73 -6.53 -21.40
C ASP A 35 2.97 -6.25 -20.53
N THR A 36 2.91 -5.21 -19.71
CA THR A 36 3.96 -4.94 -18.73
C THR A 36 3.85 -5.97 -17.61
N ARG A 37 4.98 -6.57 -17.21
CA ARG A 37 5.01 -7.60 -16.17
C ARG A 37 5.82 -7.12 -14.97
N TYR A 38 5.28 -7.33 -13.78
CA TYR A 38 5.97 -7.07 -12.52
C TYR A 38 6.06 -8.33 -11.68
N HIS A 39 7.12 -8.39 -10.88
CA HIS A 39 7.36 -9.40 -9.89
C HIS A 39 7.79 -8.69 -8.61
N LEU A 40 7.00 -8.81 -7.55
CA LEU A 40 7.29 -8.25 -6.24
C LEU A 40 7.39 -9.36 -5.20
N GLU A 41 8.35 -9.22 -4.30
CA GLU A 41 8.54 -10.09 -3.15
C GLU A 41 8.54 -9.25 -1.87
N ASP A 42 7.57 -9.49 -0.99
CA ASP A 42 7.45 -8.82 0.29
C ASP A 42 7.66 -9.81 1.44
N SER A 43 8.37 -9.39 2.48
CA SER A 43 8.51 -10.20 3.69
C SER A 43 7.19 -10.27 4.46
N VAL A 44 6.84 -11.46 4.93
CA VAL A 44 5.67 -11.71 5.79
C VAL A 44 6.15 -11.87 7.23
N PHE A 45 5.57 -11.10 8.13
CA PHE A 45 5.96 -11.05 9.54
C PHE A 45 4.95 -11.76 10.43
N ASP A 46 5.45 -12.46 11.45
CA ASP A 46 4.65 -13.09 12.49
C ASP A 46 4.31 -12.12 13.64
N GLU A 47 3.72 -12.66 14.70
CA GLU A 47 3.38 -11.91 15.89
C GLU A 47 4.61 -11.33 16.62
N ASN A 48 5.79 -11.93 16.50
CA ASN A 48 7.03 -11.52 17.17
C ASN A 48 7.90 -10.61 16.30
N ASN A 49 7.37 -10.19 15.15
CA ASN A 49 8.08 -9.39 14.14
C ASN A 49 9.27 -10.14 13.50
N GLU A 50 9.17 -11.47 13.44
CA GLU A 50 10.11 -12.32 12.71
C GLU A 50 9.58 -12.61 11.30
N VAL A 51 10.49 -12.69 10.33
CA VAL A 51 10.13 -13.04 8.94
C VAL A 51 9.85 -14.54 8.86
N ILE A 52 8.62 -14.89 8.52
CA ILE A 52 8.13 -16.28 8.44
C ILE A 52 7.90 -16.75 7.00
N GLY A 53 8.03 -15.86 6.04
CA GLY A 53 7.83 -16.19 4.64
C GLY A 53 7.92 -14.99 3.71
N THR A 54 7.58 -15.25 2.46
CA THR A 54 7.59 -14.27 1.38
C THR A 54 6.23 -14.29 0.68
N LYS A 55 5.61 -13.12 0.54
CA LYS A 55 4.50 -12.86 -0.35
C LYS A 55 5.07 -12.54 -1.73
N ILE A 56 4.73 -13.33 -2.72
CA ILE A 56 5.12 -13.15 -4.12
C ILE A 56 3.89 -12.64 -4.86
N THR A 57 4.03 -11.52 -5.56
CA THR A 57 2.98 -10.96 -6.42
C THR A 57 3.50 -10.87 -7.84
N ASP A 58 3.01 -11.75 -8.71
CA ASP A 58 3.23 -11.69 -10.15
C ASP A 58 2.09 -10.93 -10.81
N THR A 59 2.41 -9.87 -11.53
CA THR A 59 1.39 -8.97 -12.10
C THR A 59 1.55 -8.80 -13.58
N VAL A 60 0.44 -8.93 -14.30
CA VAL A 60 0.30 -8.56 -15.70
C VAL A 60 -0.50 -7.26 -15.76
N VAL A 61 0.07 -6.23 -16.36
CA VAL A 61 -0.56 -4.93 -16.56
C VAL A 61 -0.90 -4.76 -18.04
N GLN A 62 -2.19 -4.69 -18.31
CA GLN A 62 -2.72 -4.45 -19.64
C GLN A 62 -3.28 -3.04 -19.70
N THR A 63 -2.97 -2.33 -20.78
CA THR A 63 -3.43 -0.97 -21.01
C THR A 63 -4.18 -0.92 -22.32
N ILE A 64 -5.42 -0.43 -22.27
CA ILE A 64 -6.36 -0.44 -23.38
C ILE A 64 -6.91 0.98 -23.52
N ASP A 65 -6.84 1.53 -24.74
CA ASP A 65 -7.55 2.76 -25.07
C ASP A 65 -9.03 2.42 -25.28
N GLU A 66 -9.90 3.06 -24.51
CA GLU A 66 -11.36 2.96 -24.61
C GLU A 66 -11.95 4.28 -25.12
N ALA A 67 -13.23 4.26 -25.51
CA ALA A 67 -13.88 5.45 -26.09
C ALA A 67 -13.99 6.64 -25.11
N GLU A 68 -13.92 6.36 -23.80
CA GLU A 68 -14.09 7.36 -22.73
C GLU A 68 -12.78 7.68 -21.98
N GLY A 69 -11.67 7.05 -22.36
CA GLY A 69 -10.36 7.27 -21.78
C GLY A 69 -9.46 6.05 -21.86
N LYS A 70 -8.57 5.89 -20.87
CA LYS A 70 -7.57 4.82 -20.82
C LYS A 70 -7.87 3.86 -19.68
N LYS A 71 -8.08 2.59 -20.00
CA LYS A 71 -8.31 1.51 -19.02
C LYS A 71 -7.03 0.72 -18.80
N THR A 72 -6.63 0.60 -17.54
CA THR A 72 -5.53 -0.25 -17.07
C THR A 72 -6.10 -1.41 -16.28
N ILE A 73 -5.78 -2.64 -16.68
CA ILE A 73 -6.19 -3.86 -16.01
C ILE A 73 -4.94 -4.48 -15.36
N LEU A 74 -4.98 -4.66 -14.05
CA LEU A 74 -3.95 -5.34 -13.26
C LEU A 74 -4.47 -6.73 -12.94
N ILE A 75 -3.78 -7.76 -13.41
CA ILE A 75 -4.06 -9.16 -13.06
C ILE A 75 -2.92 -9.62 -12.17
N GLU A 76 -3.21 -9.82 -10.90
CA GLU A 76 -2.26 -10.18 -9.85
C GLU A 76 -2.45 -11.64 -9.45
N ASP A 77 -1.38 -12.43 -9.47
CA ASP A 77 -1.31 -13.77 -8.89
C ASP A 77 -0.45 -13.67 -7.62
N ILE A 78 -1.11 -13.75 -6.46
CA ILE A 78 -0.50 -13.59 -5.14
C ILE A 78 -0.30 -14.98 -4.53
N LYS A 79 0.95 -15.28 -4.15
CA LYS A 79 1.34 -16.55 -3.52
C LYS A 79 2.14 -16.32 -2.27
N TYR A 80 1.96 -17.18 -1.28
CA TYR A 80 2.73 -17.15 -0.05
C TYR A 80 3.67 -18.36 0.05
N LYS A 81 4.95 -18.11 0.32
CA LYS A 81 5.95 -19.14 0.59
C LYS A 81 6.46 -19.00 2.03
N PHE A 82 6.05 -19.90 2.90
CA PHE A 82 6.49 -19.92 4.30
C PHE A 82 7.77 -20.74 4.48
N THR A 83 8.64 -20.29 5.38
CA THR A 83 9.91 -20.97 5.70
C THR A 83 9.69 -22.18 6.60
N GLU A 84 8.81 -22.06 7.61
CA GLU A 84 8.45 -23.11 8.57
C GLU A 84 6.99 -22.96 9.03
N ASN A 85 6.38 -24.04 9.55
CA ASN A 85 5.02 -24.05 10.13
C ASN A 85 3.90 -23.47 9.23
N SER A 86 3.91 -23.77 7.93
CA SER A 86 2.99 -23.20 6.94
C SER A 86 1.51 -23.37 7.33
N GLU A 87 1.13 -24.50 7.91
CA GLU A 87 -0.25 -24.81 8.32
C GLU A 87 -0.85 -23.78 9.29
N LYS A 88 -0.04 -23.14 10.15
CA LYS A 88 -0.49 -22.07 11.07
C LYS A 88 -0.90 -20.83 10.28
N TYR A 89 -0.18 -20.52 9.20
CA TYR A 89 -0.25 -19.25 8.49
C TYR A 89 -1.14 -19.29 7.24
N GLU A 90 -1.34 -20.47 6.65
CA GLU A 90 -2.19 -20.69 5.46
C GLU A 90 -3.65 -20.23 5.65
N ASN A 91 -4.14 -20.19 6.90
CA ASN A 91 -5.50 -19.71 7.18
C ASN A 91 -5.60 -18.17 7.17
N VAL A 92 -4.51 -17.49 7.49
CA VAL A 92 -4.42 -16.02 7.58
C VAL A 92 -3.99 -15.43 6.24
N PHE A 93 -3.04 -16.07 5.57
CA PHE A 93 -2.47 -15.66 4.30
C PHE A 93 -2.79 -16.72 3.24
N ARG A 94 -3.65 -16.35 2.29
CA ARG A 94 -4.13 -17.26 1.26
C ARG A 94 -3.66 -16.79 -0.10
N ASP A 95 -3.21 -17.75 -0.89
CA ASP A 95 -2.99 -17.53 -2.31
C ASP A 95 -4.28 -17.04 -2.95
N GLU A 96 -4.18 -16.02 -3.79
CA GLU A 96 -5.34 -15.42 -4.44
C GLU A 96 -4.96 -14.86 -5.81
N GLN A 97 -5.95 -14.87 -6.70
CA GLN A 97 -5.86 -14.13 -7.96
C GLN A 97 -6.81 -12.95 -7.87
N LYS A 98 -6.29 -11.75 -8.17
CA LYS A 98 -7.04 -10.50 -8.10
C LYS A 98 -6.95 -9.78 -9.44
N THR A 99 -8.09 -9.28 -9.91
CA THR A 99 -8.14 -8.37 -11.04
C THR A 99 -8.58 -7.00 -10.54
N THR A 100 -7.80 -5.97 -10.86
CA THR A 100 -8.11 -4.58 -10.56
C THR A 100 -8.23 -3.80 -11.86
N GLU A 101 -9.31 -3.05 -12.01
CA GLU A 101 -9.52 -2.18 -13.16
C GLU A 101 -9.39 -0.71 -12.75
N ILE A 102 -8.60 0.03 -13.51
CA ILE A 102 -8.38 1.46 -13.34
C ILE A 102 -8.78 2.14 -14.63
N LEU A 103 -9.79 3.01 -14.60
CA LEU A 103 -10.17 3.85 -15.74
C LEU A 103 -9.79 5.30 -15.45
N ILE A 104 -9.00 5.89 -16.35
CA ILE A 104 -8.70 7.32 -16.37
C ILE A 104 -9.44 7.92 -17.55
N THR A 105 -10.50 8.68 -17.31
CA THR A 105 -11.30 9.26 -18.39
C THR A 105 -10.57 10.40 -19.08
N ASP A 106 -10.98 10.74 -20.29
CA ASP A 106 -10.45 11.90 -21.04
C ASP A 106 -10.64 13.24 -20.29
N ASN A 107 -11.62 13.30 -19.39
CA ASN A 107 -11.88 14.47 -18.54
C ASN A 107 -11.02 14.48 -17.26
N GLY A 108 -10.14 13.49 -17.06
CA GLY A 108 -9.26 13.38 -15.91
C GLY A 108 -9.93 12.81 -14.66
N GLU A 109 -11.07 12.13 -14.78
CA GLU A 109 -11.69 11.41 -13.67
C GLU A 109 -11.09 10.02 -13.53
N TYR A 110 -10.89 9.57 -12.29
CA TYR A 110 -10.28 8.27 -11.99
C TYR A 110 -11.32 7.34 -11.36
N TYR A 111 -11.35 6.10 -11.83
CA TYR A 111 -12.21 5.06 -11.31
C TYR A 111 -11.38 3.83 -10.98
N LEU A 112 -11.68 3.20 -9.85
CA LEU A 112 -11.11 1.92 -9.42
C LEU A 112 -12.26 0.92 -9.28
N ASN A 113 -12.28 -0.14 -10.08
CA ASN A 113 -13.37 -1.12 -10.13
C ASN A 113 -14.76 -0.45 -10.19
N ASP A 114 -14.93 0.44 -11.18
CA ASP A 114 -16.13 1.27 -11.41
C ASP A 114 -16.47 2.30 -10.32
N GLN A 115 -15.68 2.40 -9.25
CA GLN A 115 -15.88 3.40 -8.20
C GLN A 115 -15.02 4.63 -8.45
N LYS A 116 -15.67 5.79 -8.57
CA LYS A 116 -14.99 7.08 -8.74
C LYS A 116 -14.14 7.40 -7.51
N LEU A 117 -12.85 7.67 -7.72
CA LEU A 117 -11.93 8.12 -6.68
C LEU A 117 -12.19 9.60 -6.36
N SER A 118 -12.10 9.95 -5.08
CA SER A 118 -12.30 11.33 -4.63
C SER A 118 -11.09 12.20 -4.96
N GLU A 119 -11.31 13.51 -5.13
CA GLU A 119 -10.20 14.46 -5.29
C GLU A 119 -9.28 14.48 -4.08
N GLU A 120 -9.82 14.29 -2.88
CA GLU A 120 -9.03 14.19 -1.64
C GLU A 120 -8.07 13.01 -1.68
N PHE A 121 -8.54 11.83 -2.10
CA PHE A 121 -7.70 10.66 -2.30
C PHE A 121 -6.62 10.94 -3.35
N LEU A 122 -7.02 11.46 -4.51
CA LEU A 122 -6.15 11.68 -5.66
C LEU A 122 -5.05 12.73 -5.41
N ASN A 123 -5.29 13.67 -4.51
CA ASN A 123 -4.36 14.73 -4.13
C ASN A 123 -3.74 14.51 -2.74
N ALA A 124 -3.81 13.30 -2.18
CA ALA A 124 -3.16 13.01 -0.92
C ALA A 124 -1.66 13.33 -1.02
N GLU A 125 -1.15 14.03 -0.01
CA GLU A 125 0.26 14.38 0.13
C GLU A 125 0.97 13.37 1.03
N ILE A 126 2.28 13.28 0.86
CA ILE A 126 3.15 12.56 1.80
C ILE A 126 3.34 13.49 2.99
N LEU A 127 2.89 13.08 4.17
CA LEU A 127 2.92 13.93 5.38
C LEU A 127 4.13 13.64 6.27
N GLY A 128 4.96 12.68 5.86
CA GLY A 128 6.33 12.51 6.31
C GLY A 128 6.58 11.15 6.95
N THR A 129 7.81 10.69 6.82
CA THR A 129 8.38 9.56 7.54
C THR A 129 8.53 9.93 9.00
N SER A 130 7.47 9.73 9.79
CA SER A 130 7.56 9.85 11.23
C SER A 130 8.39 8.67 11.76
N ASP A 131 9.72 8.86 11.84
CA ASP A 131 10.73 8.04 12.53
C ASP A 131 10.51 7.98 14.05
N GLN A 132 9.26 7.95 14.51
CA GLN A 132 8.91 7.80 15.91
C GLN A 132 8.28 6.44 16.14
N VAL A 133 9.05 5.39 15.87
CA VAL A 133 9.00 4.23 16.76
C VAL A 133 9.56 4.72 18.10
N GLN A 134 8.73 5.33 18.94
CA GLN A 134 9.07 5.47 20.35
C GLN A 134 9.02 4.06 20.94
N ALA A 135 10.10 3.31 20.74
CA ALA A 135 10.33 2.07 21.48
C ALA A 135 10.41 2.45 22.97
N ARG A 136 9.31 2.23 23.68
CA ARG A 136 9.30 2.16 25.14
C ARG A 136 8.62 0.84 25.51
N ALA A 137 9.29 0.06 26.36
CA ALA A 137 9.06 -1.32 26.84
C ALA A 137 9.54 -2.50 25.97
N VAL A 138 9.48 -3.69 26.57
CA VAL A 138 10.15 -4.95 26.16
C VAL A 138 9.65 -5.43 24.80
N GLU A 139 8.40 -5.14 24.44
CA GLU A 139 7.81 -5.57 23.18
C GLU A 139 6.81 -4.53 22.63
N SER A 140 7.05 -4.08 21.39
CA SER A 140 6.22 -3.12 20.66
C SER A 140 6.39 -3.29 19.15
N GLY A 141 5.37 -2.95 18.37
CA GLY A 141 5.44 -2.97 16.91
C GLY A 141 4.24 -2.31 16.24
N GLY A 142 4.19 -2.46 14.92
CA GLY A 142 3.26 -1.74 14.06
C GLY A 142 3.77 -0.37 13.60
N TYR A 143 2.93 0.33 12.83
CA TYR A 143 3.15 1.72 12.41
C TYR A 143 2.20 2.64 13.17
N TYR A 144 2.74 3.47 14.06
CA TYR A 144 1.99 4.25 15.06
C TYR A 144 0.74 4.96 14.54
N TRP A 145 0.79 5.50 13.33
CA TRP A 145 -0.32 6.27 12.72
C TRP A 145 -1.36 5.42 11.99
N ALA A 146 -1.21 4.09 11.97
CA ALA A 146 -2.13 3.15 11.35
C ALA A 146 -2.50 2.00 12.30
N THR A 147 -1.50 1.29 12.84
CA THR A 147 -1.67 0.18 13.78
C THR A 147 -0.51 0.11 14.76
N HIS A 148 -0.77 -0.15 16.02
CA HIS A 148 0.28 -0.16 17.04
C HIS A 148 -0.04 -1.11 18.18
N TYR A 149 0.98 -1.77 18.71
CA TYR A 149 0.89 -2.47 19.98
C TYR A 149 2.11 -2.22 20.86
N THR A 150 1.90 -2.28 22.17
CA THR A 150 2.97 -2.23 23.17
C THR A 150 2.54 -2.84 24.49
N ASN A 151 3.44 -3.47 25.24
CA ASN A 151 3.20 -3.82 26.64
C ASN A 151 3.63 -2.72 27.63
N SER A 152 4.00 -1.53 27.13
CA SER A 152 4.40 -0.37 27.94
C SER A 152 3.19 0.34 28.56
N GLY A 153 2.77 -0.10 29.74
CA GLY A 153 1.73 0.64 30.47
C GLY A 153 1.07 -0.11 31.62
N GLN A 154 1.34 -1.41 31.74
CA GLN A 154 0.84 -2.26 32.82
C GLN A 154 2.02 -2.79 33.64
N SER A 155 1.81 -3.09 34.91
CA SER A 155 2.80 -3.74 35.78
C SER A 155 3.10 -5.18 35.35
N SER A 156 2.27 -5.76 34.48
CA SER A 156 2.49 -7.07 33.87
C SER A 156 2.96 -6.94 32.42
N ALA A 157 4.14 -7.48 32.11
CA ALA A 157 4.66 -7.58 30.74
C ALA A 157 3.78 -8.45 29.81
N SER A 158 2.75 -9.11 30.35
CA SER A 158 1.82 -9.95 29.61
C SER A 158 0.58 -9.23 29.07
N ILE A 159 0.34 -7.96 29.42
CA ILE A 159 -0.83 -7.21 28.93
C ILE A 159 -0.37 -6.18 27.91
N PHE A 160 -0.98 -6.23 26.73
CA PHE A 160 -0.66 -5.40 25.58
C PHE A 160 -1.75 -4.36 25.34
N TYR A 161 -1.33 -3.12 25.16
CA TYR A 161 -2.12 -2.09 24.51
C TYR A 161 -2.10 -2.32 23.01
N CYS A 162 -3.26 -2.33 22.37
CA CYS A 162 -3.44 -2.46 20.93
C CYS A 162 -4.28 -1.28 20.42
N GLU A 163 -3.86 -0.70 19.30
CA GLU A 163 -4.52 0.44 18.65
C GLU A 163 -4.54 0.24 17.13
N ALA A 164 -5.69 0.42 16.49
CA ALA A 164 -5.82 0.45 15.04
C ALA A 164 -6.73 1.58 14.58
N TYR A 165 -6.27 2.36 13.61
CA TYR A 165 -7.04 3.40 12.94
C TYR A 165 -7.96 2.80 11.88
N SER A 166 -9.10 3.45 11.64
CA SER A 166 -10.08 2.98 10.65
C SER A 166 -9.62 3.20 9.23
N ASP A 167 -8.77 4.20 9.00
CA ASP A 167 -8.22 4.53 7.69
C ASP A 167 -6.88 5.29 7.82
N THR A 168 -6.23 5.53 6.69
CA THR A 168 -5.08 6.44 6.48
C THR A 168 -5.16 7.01 5.06
N ASN A 169 -4.27 7.94 4.69
CA ASN A 169 -4.20 8.34 3.28
C ASN A 169 -3.58 7.23 2.40
N PHE A 170 -3.54 7.43 1.08
CA PHE A 170 -2.96 6.46 0.13
C PHE A 170 -1.52 6.01 0.49
N PHE A 171 -0.70 6.90 1.05
CA PHE A 171 0.68 6.58 1.44
C PHE A 171 0.78 5.96 2.84
N MET A 172 -0.35 5.61 3.44
CA MET A 172 -0.49 5.15 4.82
C MET A 172 -0.02 6.17 5.86
N ASP A 173 0.01 7.46 5.50
CA ASP A 173 0.30 8.55 6.42
C ASP A 173 -1.00 9.03 7.12
N PRO A 174 -0.89 9.61 8.33
CA PRO A 174 -2.06 10.15 9.01
C PRO A 174 -2.71 11.24 8.16
N GLY A 175 -4.01 11.11 7.87
CA GLY A 175 -4.75 12.18 7.21
C GLY A 175 -4.82 13.45 8.06
N TYR A 176 -5.29 14.56 7.46
CA TYR A 176 -5.47 15.83 8.17
C TYR A 176 -6.61 15.81 9.22
N ALA A 177 -7.50 14.82 9.16
CA ALA A 177 -8.60 14.63 10.11
C ALA A 177 -8.25 13.58 11.18
N THR A 178 -8.80 13.75 12.40
CA THR A 178 -8.79 12.68 13.39
C THR A 178 -9.62 11.52 12.86
N LEU A 179 -8.95 10.44 12.46
CA LEU A 179 -9.63 9.23 11.99
C LEU A 179 -10.06 8.40 13.20
N PRO A 180 -11.26 7.80 13.18
CA PRO A 180 -11.69 6.89 14.23
C PRO A 180 -10.64 5.81 14.46
N LYS A 181 -10.42 5.45 15.72
CA LYS A 181 -9.53 4.34 16.07
C LYS A 181 -10.16 3.45 17.12
N VAL A 182 -9.84 2.17 17.07
CA VAL A 182 -10.21 1.20 18.09
C VAL A 182 -8.99 0.93 18.97
N ILE A 183 -9.18 1.04 20.27
CA ILE A 183 -8.16 0.70 21.27
C ILE A 183 -8.63 -0.47 22.14
N MET A 184 -7.71 -1.33 22.55
CA MET A 184 -8.01 -2.45 23.44
C MET A 184 -6.78 -2.86 24.25
N TRP A 185 -6.99 -3.28 25.51
CA TRP A 185 -5.98 -3.98 26.29
C TRP A 185 -6.22 -5.48 26.19
N GLN A 186 -5.20 -6.24 25.82
CA GLN A 186 -5.31 -7.69 25.62
C GLN A 186 -4.26 -8.47 26.42
N SER A 187 -4.71 -9.58 27.00
CA SER A 187 -3.82 -10.63 27.50
C SER A 187 -3.41 -11.57 26.34
N PRO A 188 -2.41 -12.45 26.53
CA PRO A 188 -1.99 -13.37 25.48
C PRO A 188 -3.15 -14.23 25.01
N SER A 189 -3.47 -14.14 23.72
CA SER A 189 -4.57 -14.84 23.09
C SER A 189 -4.30 -14.96 21.58
N PRO A 190 -4.99 -15.86 20.86
CA PRO A 190 -4.91 -15.90 19.40
C PRO A 190 -5.24 -14.56 18.75
N GLY A 191 -6.25 -13.83 19.27
CA GLY A 191 -6.61 -12.50 18.76
C GLY A 191 -5.50 -11.46 18.92
N LEU A 192 -4.73 -11.52 20.02
CA LEU A 192 -3.54 -10.66 20.15
C LEU A 192 -2.45 -11.05 19.14
N SER A 193 -2.23 -12.35 18.91
CA SER A 193 -1.26 -12.84 17.94
C SER A 193 -1.59 -12.35 16.52
N ASP A 194 -2.84 -12.54 16.09
CA ASP A 194 -3.33 -12.09 14.79
C ASP A 194 -3.21 -10.57 14.64
N PHE A 195 -3.54 -9.82 15.70
CA PHE A 195 -3.40 -8.37 15.71
C PHE A 195 -1.94 -7.93 15.49
N LYS A 196 -0.99 -8.52 16.23
CA LYS A 196 0.43 -8.21 16.10
C LYS A 196 0.95 -8.53 14.71
N MET A 197 0.52 -9.67 14.14
CA MET A 197 0.83 -10.04 12.75
C MET A 197 0.34 -8.97 11.77
N TYR A 198 -0.94 -8.59 11.83
CA TYR A 198 -1.48 -7.54 10.95
C TYR A 198 -0.72 -6.22 11.12
N ALA A 199 -0.45 -5.80 12.36
CA ALA A 199 0.28 -4.56 12.64
C ALA A 199 1.70 -4.57 12.07
N ASN A 200 2.45 -5.68 12.24
CA ASN A 200 3.80 -5.80 11.70
C ASN A 200 3.79 -5.78 10.16
N ASN A 201 2.79 -6.39 9.52
CA ASN A 201 2.65 -6.33 8.06
C ASN A 201 2.21 -4.93 7.55
N VAL A 202 1.44 -4.16 8.33
CA VAL A 202 1.17 -2.72 8.05
C VAL A 202 2.47 -1.91 8.08
N ALA A 203 3.34 -2.15 9.07
CA ALA A 203 4.63 -1.47 9.16
C ALA A 203 5.56 -1.83 7.98
N SER A 204 5.60 -3.10 7.59
CA SER A 204 6.34 -3.58 6.41
C SER A 204 5.87 -2.88 5.13
N ALA A 205 4.54 -2.85 4.89
CA ALA A 205 3.96 -2.16 3.74
C ALA A 205 4.34 -0.67 3.70
N ARG A 206 4.30 0.03 4.84
CA ARG A 206 4.73 1.43 4.93
C ARG A 206 6.21 1.62 4.59
N ALA A 207 7.10 0.72 5.05
CA ALA A 207 8.53 0.77 4.73
C ALA A 207 8.81 0.52 3.24
N ASN A 208 8.03 -0.35 2.61
CA ASN A 208 8.10 -0.60 1.17
C ASN A 208 7.57 0.59 0.35
N ILE A 209 6.54 1.29 0.85
CA ILE A 209 6.10 2.58 0.27
C ILE A 209 7.27 3.57 0.31
N ASP A 210 7.95 3.75 1.45
CA ASP A 210 9.12 4.66 1.52
C ASP A 210 10.20 4.31 0.52
N THR A 211 10.50 3.01 0.37
CA THR A 211 11.50 2.52 -0.58
C THR A 211 11.10 2.84 -2.02
N GLY A 212 9.84 2.56 -2.40
CA GLY A 212 9.32 2.87 -3.72
C GLY A 212 9.30 4.37 -4.01
N MET A 213 8.91 5.18 -3.02
CA MET A 213 8.89 6.64 -3.12
C MET A 213 10.29 7.23 -3.24
N ALA A 214 11.29 6.70 -2.53
CA ALA A 214 12.69 7.09 -2.69
C ALA A 214 13.21 6.79 -4.10
N ALA A 215 12.85 5.63 -4.67
CA ALA A 215 13.21 5.29 -6.05
C ALA A 215 12.56 6.25 -7.07
N LEU A 216 11.29 6.62 -6.85
CA LEU A 216 10.59 7.60 -7.68
C LEU A 216 11.19 9.00 -7.56
N GLY A 217 11.55 9.43 -6.34
CA GLY A 217 12.24 10.71 -6.12
C GLY A 217 13.59 10.77 -6.84
N ALA A 218 14.37 9.68 -6.81
CA ALA A 218 15.63 9.57 -7.54
C ALA A 218 15.45 9.65 -9.07
N SER A 219 14.28 9.27 -9.58
CA SER A 219 13.93 9.38 -11.00
C SER A 219 13.55 10.80 -11.45
N GLY A 220 13.48 11.76 -10.52
CA GLY A 220 13.22 13.17 -10.80
C GLY A 220 11.74 13.60 -10.68
N ALA A 221 10.88 12.77 -10.11
CA ALA A 221 9.50 13.13 -9.85
C ALA A 221 9.41 14.17 -8.70
N ALA A 222 9.05 15.41 -9.04
CA ALA A 222 9.06 16.54 -8.10
C ALA A 222 7.82 16.65 -7.21
N ALA A 223 6.71 15.99 -7.58
CA ALA A 223 5.48 15.93 -6.79
C ALA A 223 4.78 14.59 -7.09
N ILE A 224 4.88 13.65 -6.16
CA ILE A 224 4.31 12.31 -6.32
C ILE A 224 3.00 12.27 -5.53
N THR A 225 1.89 12.23 -6.25
CA THR A 225 0.54 12.06 -5.71
C THR A 225 -0.05 10.73 -6.19
N PRO A 226 -1.17 10.26 -5.63
CA PRO A 226 -1.85 9.05 -6.13
C PRO A 226 -2.23 9.14 -7.61
N ILE A 227 -2.56 10.33 -8.13
CA ILE A 227 -2.74 10.58 -9.58
C ILE A 227 -1.51 10.12 -10.37
N TRP A 228 -0.32 10.56 -9.95
CA TRP A 228 0.92 10.24 -10.66
C TRP A 228 1.24 8.76 -10.55
N ILE A 229 1.10 8.19 -9.36
CA ILE A 229 1.34 6.77 -9.11
C ILE A 229 0.43 5.91 -10.00
N ILE A 230 -0.88 6.14 -9.94
CA ILE A 230 -1.89 5.38 -10.69
C ILE A 230 -1.65 5.51 -12.20
N GLY A 231 -1.39 6.71 -12.70
CA GLY A 231 -1.10 6.94 -14.12
C GLY A 231 0.20 6.28 -14.61
N ALA A 232 1.15 6.01 -13.71
CA ALA A 232 2.46 5.44 -14.03
C ALA A 232 2.55 3.92 -13.84
N ILE A 233 1.53 3.24 -13.28
CA ILE A 233 1.59 1.79 -12.98
C ILE A 233 1.95 0.97 -14.22
N GLY A 234 1.46 1.31 -15.41
CA GLY A 234 1.78 0.56 -16.64
C GLY A 234 3.22 0.70 -17.15
N VAL A 235 4.00 1.66 -16.62
CA VAL A 235 5.34 2.01 -17.14
C VAL A 235 6.42 2.16 -16.07
N SER A 236 6.06 2.08 -14.79
CA SER A 236 6.98 2.28 -13.66
C SER A 236 6.79 1.20 -12.60
N ALA A 237 7.79 0.34 -12.46
CA ALA A 237 7.84 -0.69 -11.42
C ALA A 237 7.76 -0.09 -10.00
N SER A 238 8.40 1.06 -9.76
CA SER A 238 8.34 1.74 -8.47
C SER A 238 6.96 2.33 -8.19
N ALA A 239 6.25 2.84 -9.21
CA ALA A 239 4.87 3.30 -9.03
C ALA A 239 3.95 2.12 -8.70
N TYR A 240 4.12 0.99 -9.41
CA TYR A 240 3.39 -0.23 -9.08
C TYR A 240 3.69 -0.74 -7.66
N ALA A 241 4.97 -0.75 -7.24
CA ALA A 241 5.35 -1.17 -5.89
C ALA A 241 4.71 -0.30 -4.80
N VAL A 242 4.66 1.03 -4.98
CA VAL A 242 3.98 1.95 -4.06
C VAL A 242 2.47 1.66 -4.02
N TRP A 243 1.83 1.51 -5.19
CA TRP A 243 0.41 1.17 -5.25
C TRP A 243 0.11 -0.16 -4.56
N SER A 244 0.90 -1.19 -4.82
CA SER A 244 0.66 -2.56 -4.31
C SER A 244 0.80 -2.59 -2.80
N ASN A 245 1.83 -1.92 -2.27
CA ASN A 245 2.04 -1.82 -0.82
C ASN A 245 1.01 -0.93 -0.13
N SER A 246 0.54 0.15 -0.76
CA SER A 246 -0.59 0.95 -0.27
C SER A 246 -1.85 0.09 -0.09
N VAL A 247 -2.24 -0.65 -1.14
CA VAL A 247 -3.42 -1.52 -1.10
C VAL A 247 -3.27 -2.62 -0.06
N ALA A 248 -2.12 -3.30 -0.01
CA ALA A 248 -1.85 -4.35 0.96
C ALA A 248 -1.89 -3.81 2.41
N GLY A 249 -1.26 -2.66 2.65
CA GLY A 249 -1.25 -2.02 3.97
C GLY A 249 -2.63 -1.62 4.45
N HIS A 250 -3.47 -1.03 3.60
CA HIS A 250 -4.86 -0.71 3.93
C HIS A 250 -5.71 -1.95 4.24
N GLN A 251 -5.49 -3.06 3.53
CA GLN A 251 -6.15 -4.33 3.83
C GLN A 251 -5.76 -4.86 5.21
N GLN A 252 -4.46 -4.87 5.55
CA GLN A 252 -4.00 -5.32 6.88
C GLN A 252 -4.49 -4.41 8.01
N MET A 253 -4.52 -3.10 7.77
CA MET A 253 -5.08 -2.13 8.72
C MET A 253 -6.58 -2.38 8.95
N THR A 254 -7.34 -2.65 7.88
CA THR A 254 -8.76 -3.00 7.97
C THR A 254 -8.97 -4.29 8.78
N ASN A 255 -8.13 -5.32 8.55
CA ASN A 255 -8.17 -6.57 9.31
C ASN A 255 -7.88 -6.34 10.80
N ALA A 256 -6.85 -5.55 11.11
CA ALA A 256 -6.48 -5.20 12.49
C ALA A 256 -7.61 -4.42 13.20
N TYR A 257 -8.18 -3.41 12.53
CA TYR A 257 -9.30 -2.62 13.05
C TYR A 257 -10.52 -3.50 13.34
N ASN A 258 -10.94 -4.30 12.37
CA ASN A 258 -12.11 -5.18 12.50
C ASN A 258 -11.90 -6.23 13.58
N LEU A 259 -10.69 -6.77 13.72
CA LEU A 259 -10.35 -7.71 14.79
C LEU A 259 -10.54 -7.08 16.17
N LEU A 260 -9.97 -5.89 16.43
CA LEU A 260 -10.15 -5.22 17.72
C LEU A 260 -11.62 -4.84 17.96
N TYR A 261 -12.31 -4.34 16.93
CA TYR A 261 -13.73 -4.00 17.03
C TYR A 261 -14.58 -5.22 17.43
N ASN A 262 -14.39 -6.35 16.76
CA ASN A 262 -15.12 -7.60 17.04
C ASN A 262 -14.80 -8.20 18.41
N LEU A 263 -13.60 -7.93 18.95
CA LEU A 263 -13.20 -8.32 20.30
C LEU A 263 -13.74 -7.37 21.39
N GLY A 264 -14.50 -6.34 21.01
CA GLY A 264 -15.11 -5.38 21.95
C GLY A 264 -14.21 -4.21 22.33
N GLY A 265 -13.26 -3.86 21.46
CA GLY A 265 -12.43 -2.67 21.62
C GLY A 265 -13.24 -1.38 21.69
N THR A 266 -12.66 -0.35 22.31
CA THR A 266 -13.29 0.97 22.46
C THR A 266 -12.99 1.84 21.25
N ILE A 267 -14.02 2.36 20.60
CA ILE A 267 -13.89 3.35 19.52
C ILE A 267 -13.63 4.74 20.11
N ILE A 268 -12.63 5.43 19.58
CA ILE A 268 -12.31 6.83 19.83
C ILE A 268 -12.51 7.58 18.52
N HIS A 269 -13.21 8.72 18.58
CA HIS A 269 -13.44 9.64 17.47
C HIS A 269 -12.57 10.89 17.59
#